data_AF-A0A659UGZ2-F1
#
_entry.id   AF-A0A659UGZ2-F1
#
_cell.length_a   1.000
_cell.length_b   1.000
_cell.length_c   1.000
_cell.angle_alpha   90.00
_cell.angle_beta   90.00
_cell.angle_gamma   90.00
#
_symmetry.space_group_name_H-M   'P 1'
#
loop_
_entity.id
_entity.type
_entity.pdbx_description
1 polymer ?
#
loop_
_entity_poly.entity_id
_entity_poly.type
_entity_poly.pdbx_seq_one_letter_code
_entity_poly.pdbx_strand_id
1 'polypeptide(L)'
;VEIVVRGYLAGTTSTSILTRYKRGEREMYGMRLPDGLRDYEKLAEPVITPTSKAADGGHDEPLSRAEILGQGLLMPAQWETVSSYALQLFARGQARAAERGLI
;
A
#
# COMPACT_ATOMS: atom_id res chain seq x y z
N VAL A 1 -10.21 7.90 0.82
CA VAL A 1 -9.18 6.93 0.39
C VAL A 1 -8.00 7.10 1.32
N GLU A 2 -7.57 6.02 1.99
CA GLU A 2 -6.33 6.03 2.75
C GLU A 2 -5.18 5.60 1.84
N ILE A 3 -4.12 6.43 1.76
CA ILE A 3 -2.94 6.14 0.93
C ILE A 3 -1.87 5.53 1.83
N VAL A 4 -1.76 4.21 1.81
CA VAL A 4 -0.76 3.48 2.60
C VAL A 4 0.40 3.07 1.69
N VAL A 5 1.62 3.42 2.07
CA VAL A 5 2.85 3.00 1.38
C VAL A 5 3.53 1.91 2.18
N ARG A 6 3.97 0.84 1.51
CA ARG A 6 4.63 -0.31 2.14
C ARG A 6 5.97 -0.58 1.47
N GLY A 7 7.04 -0.67 2.25
CA GLY A 7 8.37 -1.06 1.78
C GLY A 7 8.71 -2.53 1.98
N TYR A 8 7.89 -3.26 2.73
CA TYR A 8 8.15 -4.64 3.17
C TYR A 8 6.87 -5.47 3.09
N LEU A 9 7.01 -6.78 2.81
CA LEU A 9 5.92 -7.75 2.87
C LEU A 9 5.54 -8.03 4.34
N ALA A 10 4.81 -7.10 4.95
CA ALA A 10 4.50 -7.10 6.37
C ALA A 10 3.02 -6.79 6.67
N GLY A 11 2.65 -6.97 7.94
CA GLY A 11 1.33 -6.69 8.49
C GLY A 11 0.50 -7.95 8.76
N THR A 12 -0.55 -7.80 9.56
CA THR A 12 -1.42 -8.90 10.01
C THR A 12 -2.89 -8.70 9.68
N THR A 13 -3.30 -7.48 9.34
CA THR A 13 -4.69 -7.17 8.96
C THR A 13 -5.08 -7.85 7.65
N SER A 14 -6.38 -8.03 7.41
CA SER A 14 -6.92 -8.55 6.15
C SER A 14 -6.48 -7.73 4.92
N THR A 15 -6.27 -6.43 5.10
CA THR A 15 -5.76 -5.50 4.06
C THR A 15 -4.23 -5.51 3.93
N SER A 16 -3.48 -6.15 4.81
CA SER A 16 -2.03 -6.20 4.67
C SER A 16 -1.60 -7.12 3.52
N ILE A 17 -0.53 -6.72 2.83
CA ILE A 17 -0.01 -7.50 1.70
C ILE A 17 0.54 -8.86 2.16
N LEU A 18 1.07 -8.97 3.37
CA LEU A 18 1.54 -10.25 3.92
C LEU A 18 0.39 -11.24 4.13
N THR A 19 -0.69 -10.83 4.80
CA THR A 19 -1.85 -11.70 5.04
C THR A 19 -2.47 -12.19 3.73
N ARG A 20 -2.61 -11.31 2.73
CA ARG A 20 -3.15 -11.67 1.40
C ARG A 20 -2.19 -12.59 0.64
N TYR A 21 -0.90 -12.30 0.65
CA TYR A 21 0.12 -13.11 0.00
C TYR A 21 0.19 -14.54 0.56
N LYS A 22 0.08 -14.69 1.88
CA LYS A 22 -0.01 -15.99 2.57
C LYS A 22 -1.26 -16.79 2.22
N ARG A 23 -2.35 -16.12 1.83
CA ARG A 23 -3.57 -16.76 1.31
C ARG A 23 -3.43 -17.23 -0.14
N GLY A 24 -2.26 -17.07 -0.75
CA GLY A 24 -1.98 -17.43 -2.14
C GLY A 24 -2.28 -16.32 -3.14
N GLU A 25 -2.69 -15.13 -2.69
CA GLU A 25 -2.95 -14.02 -3.59
C GLU A 25 -1.62 -13.42 -4.11
N ARG A 26 -1.60 -13.07 -5.39
CA ARG A 26 -0.49 -12.35 -6.04
C ARG A 26 -0.94 -11.05 -6.68
N GLU A 27 -2.14 -11.05 -7.25
CA GLU A 27 -2.82 -9.85 -7.73
C GLU A 27 -3.57 -9.16 -6.60
N MET A 28 -3.18 -7.93 -6.27
CA MET A 28 -3.82 -7.12 -5.23
C MET A 28 -3.53 -5.64 -5.47
N TYR A 29 -4.44 -4.74 -5.08
CA TYR A 29 -4.23 -3.29 -5.21
C TYR A 29 -3.92 -2.79 -6.65
N GLY A 30 -4.21 -3.59 -7.67
CA GLY A 30 -3.86 -3.29 -9.07
C GLY A 30 -2.39 -3.59 -9.43
N MET A 31 -1.70 -4.39 -8.63
CA MET A 31 -0.32 -4.85 -8.87
C MET A 31 -0.20 -6.36 -8.67
N ARG A 32 0.84 -6.95 -9.25
CA ARG A 32 1.23 -8.35 -9.04
C ARG A 32 2.52 -8.43 -8.23
N LEU A 33 2.49 -9.11 -7.09
CA LEU A 33 3.70 -9.48 -6.37
C LEU A 33 4.33 -10.76 -6.95
N PRO A 34 5.67 -10.85 -7.03
CA PRO A 34 6.35 -12.06 -7.48
C PRO A 34 6.17 -13.19 -6.47
N ASP A 35 6.29 -14.43 -6.95
CA ASP A 35 6.37 -15.60 -6.10
C ASP A 35 7.70 -15.67 -5.33
N GLY A 36 7.72 -16.49 -4.27
CA GLY A 36 8.93 -16.75 -3.49
C GLY A 36 9.32 -15.70 -2.45
N LEU A 37 8.58 -14.58 -2.35
CA LEU A 37 8.79 -13.60 -1.27
C LEU A 37 8.58 -14.24 0.11
N ARG A 38 9.46 -13.90 1.05
CA ARG A 38 9.38 -14.33 2.46
C ARG A 38 8.68 -13.28 3.32
N ASP A 39 8.17 -13.71 4.47
CA ASP A 39 7.64 -12.82 5.50
C ASP A 39 8.65 -11.71 5.85
N TYR A 40 8.16 -10.47 5.91
CA TYR A 40 8.94 -9.27 6.23
C TYR A 40 10.08 -8.97 5.25
N GLU A 41 10.07 -9.58 4.06
CA GLU A 41 11.04 -9.29 3.02
C GLU A 41 10.86 -7.86 2.49
N LYS A 42 11.99 -7.17 2.26
CA LYS A 42 11.98 -5.86 1.62
C LYS A 42 11.51 -6.01 0.18
N LEU A 43 10.55 -5.19 -0.22
CA LEU A 43 10.06 -5.16 -1.60
C LEU A 43 11.11 -4.51 -2.50
N ALA A 44 11.09 -4.85 -3.79
CA ALA A 44 11.96 -4.25 -4.79
C ALA A 44 11.78 -2.72 -4.86
N GLU A 45 10.53 -2.27 -4.72
CA GLU A 45 10.15 -0.86 -4.61
C GLU A 45 8.98 -0.70 -3.63
N PRO A 46 8.84 0.46 -2.96
CA PRO A 46 7.67 0.74 -2.15
C PRO A 46 6.39 0.74 -2.98
N VAL A 47 5.35 0.12 -2.45
CA VAL A 47 4.05 -0.03 -3.13
C VAL A 47 2.97 0.75 -2.41
N ILE A 48 2.00 1.27 -3.17
CA ILE A 48 0.80 1.92 -2.62
C ILE A 48 -0.32 0.89 -2.53
N THR A 49 -0.89 0.73 -1.35
CA THR A 49 -1.99 -0.21 -1.09
C THR A 49 -3.17 0.55 -0.50
N PRO A 50 -3.93 1.28 -1.33
CA PRO A 50 -4.93 2.18 -0.80
C PRO A 50 -6.15 1.42 -0.29
N THR A 51 -6.84 2.00 0.68
CA THR A 51 -8.07 1.44 1.24
C THR A 51 -9.20 2.46 1.26
N SER A 52 -10.43 1.96 1.34
CA SER A 52 -11.57 2.79 1.68
C SER A 52 -11.44 3.31 3.12
N LYS A 53 -12.31 4.24 3.50
CA LYS A 53 -12.46 4.67 4.90
C LYS A 53 -13.87 4.31 5.33
N ALA A 54 -14.01 3.39 6.27
CA ALA A 54 -15.33 3.03 6.78
C ALA A 54 -15.92 4.18 7.62
N ALA A 55 -17.19 4.55 7.36
CA ALA A 55 -17.84 5.68 8.04
C ALA A 55 -18.29 5.36 9.48
N ASP A 56 -18.61 4.10 9.78
CA ASP A 56 -19.33 3.71 11.02
C ASP A 56 -18.72 2.50 11.74
N GLY A 57 -17.40 2.45 11.90
CA GLY A 57 -16.72 1.38 12.65
C GLY A 57 -16.60 0.04 11.90
N GLY A 58 -16.97 0.01 10.62
CA GLY A 58 -16.65 -1.08 9.71
C GLY A 58 -15.14 -1.18 9.43
N HIS A 59 -14.73 -2.23 8.72
CA HIS A 59 -13.34 -2.39 8.30
C HIS A 59 -13.06 -1.66 6.99
N ASP A 60 -11.85 -1.10 6.88
CA ASP A 60 -11.36 -0.55 5.61
C ASP A 60 -11.15 -1.68 4.61
N GLU A 61 -11.51 -1.42 3.36
CA GLU A 61 -11.44 -2.40 2.28
C GLU A 61 -10.36 -2.04 1.26
N PRO A 62 -9.66 -3.02 0.65
CA PRO A 62 -8.71 -2.77 -0.41
C PRO A 62 -9.31 -2.02 -1.60
N LEU A 63 -8.57 -1.07 -2.16
CA LEU A 63 -8.90 -0.40 -3.41
C LEU A 63 -7.71 -0.46 -4.38
N SER A 64 -7.98 -0.59 -5.68
CA SER A 64 -7.01 -0.37 -6.75
C SER A 64 -7.12 1.06 -7.29
N ARG A 65 -6.09 1.50 -8.02
CA ARG A 65 -6.15 2.77 -8.78
C ARG A 65 -7.37 2.80 -9.71
N ALA A 66 -7.65 1.69 -10.40
CA ALA A 66 -8.78 1.60 -11.31
C ALA A 66 -10.12 1.80 -10.59
N GLU A 67 -10.30 1.19 -9.42
CA GLU A 67 -11.51 1.37 -8.60
C GLU A 67 -11.63 2.79 -8.05
N ILE A 68 -10.52 3.38 -7.59
CA ILE A 68 -10.51 4.77 -7.08
C ILE A 68 -10.97 5.76 -8.15
N LEU A 69 -10.43 5.63 -9.37
CA LEU A 69 -10.78 6.51 -10.49
C LEU A 69 -12.19 6.19 -11.01
N GLY A 70 -12.53 4.91 -11.14
CA GLY A 70 -13.83 4.45 -11.66
C GLY A 70 -15.00 4.82 -10.76
N GLN A 71 -14.80 4.84 -9.45
CA GLN A 71 -15.81 5.29 -8.47
C GLN A 71 -15.81 6.81 -8.26
N GLY A 72 -14.91 7.56 -8.91
CA GLY A 72 -14.80 9.01 -8.73
C GLY A 72 -14.32 9.43 -7.35
N LEU A 73 -13.66 8.54 -6.59
CA LEU A 73 -13.13 8.85 -5.25
C LEU A 73 -11.98 9.87 -5.33
N LEU A 74 -11.22 9.84 -6.43
CA LEU A 74 -10.23 10.83 -6.81
C LEU A 74 -10.25 11.01 -8.33
N MET A 75 -9.97 12.23 -8.79
CA MET A 75 -9.66 12.50 -10.19
C MET A 75 -8.25 12.01 -10.54
N PRO A 76 -7.92 11.71 -11.82
CA PRO A 76 -6.59 11.28 -12.22
C PRO A 76 -5.47 12.21 -11.73
N ALA A 77 -5.62 13.53 -11.90
CA ALA A 77 -4.62 14.50 -11.43
C ALA A 77 -4.44 14.49 -9.90
N GLN A 78 -5.52 14.25 -9.15
CA GLN A 78 -5.44 14.11 -7.69
C GLN A 78 -4.69 12.82 -7.33
N TRP A 79 -5.01 11.70 -7.98
CA TRP A 79 -4.30 10.43 -7.78
C TRP A 79 -2.80 10.57 -8.02
N GLU A 80 -2.38 11.17 -9.14
CA GLU A 80 -0.96 11.39 -9.45
C GLU A 80 -0.28 12.24 -8.38
N THR A 81 -0.94 13.31 -7.93
CA THR A 81 -0.39 14.20 -6.89
C THR A 81 -0.22 13.47 -5.55
N VAL A 82 -1.27 12.81 -5.06
CA VAL A 82 -1.25 12.19 -3.73
C VAL A 82 -0.35 10.95 -3.72
N SER A 83 -0.33 10.15 -4.78
CA SER A 83 0.54 8.97 -4.87
C SER A 83 2.01 9.36 -4.92
N SER A 84 2.35 10.36 -5.75
CA SER A 84 3.72 10.88 -5.85
C SER A 84 4.21 11.44 -4.50
N TYR A 85 3.39 12.26 -3.83
CA TYR A 85 3.76 12.81 -2.52
C TYR A 85 3.86 11.72 -1.45
N ALA A 86 2.96 10.74 -1.43
CA ALA A 86 3.03 9.64 -0.48
C ALA A 86 4.35 8.86 -0.61
N LEU A 87 4.78 8.53 -1.83
CA LEU A 87 6.05 7.83 -2.08
C LEU A 87 7.25 8.69 -1.68
N GLN A 88 7.25 9.98 -2.01
CA GLN A 88 8.33 10.90 -1.62
C GLN A 88 8.44 11.07 -0.11
N LEU A 89 7.29 11.22 0.59
CA LEU A 89 7.24 11.32 2.04
C LEU A 89 7.70 10.02 2.70
N PHE A 90 7.28 8.86 2.18
CA PHE A 90 7.71 7.56 2.67
C PHE A 90 9.22 7.35 2.50
N ALA A 91 9.79 7.70 1.34
CA ALA A 91 11.22 7.62 1.09
C ALA A 91 12.02 8.54 2.03
N ARG A 92 11.56 9.79 2.21
CA ARG A 92 12.17 10.73 3.17
C ARG A 92 12.08 10.22 4.60
N GLY A 93 10.93 9.66 5.00
CA GLY A 93 10.72 9.07 6.32
C GLY A 93 11.69 7.92 6.58
N GLN A 94 11.82 6.99 5.64
CA GLN A 94 12.77 5.88 5.71
C GLN A 94 14.20 6.36 5.85
N ALA A 95 14.64 7.35 5.05
CA ALA A 95 16.00 7.88 5.14
C ALA A 95 16.29 8.43 6.55
N ARG A 96 15.35 9.20 7.12
CA ARG A 96 15.50 9.76 8.46
C ARG A 96 15.43 8.72 9.58
N ALA A 97 14.64 7.66 9.39
CA ALA A 97 14.57 6.53 10.31
C ALA A 97 15.88 5.73 10.30
N ALA A 98 16.43 5.46 9.12
CA ALA A 98 17.67 4.73 8.92
C ALA A 98 18.88 5.42 9.58
N GLU A 99 18.96 6.75 9.53
CA GLU A 99 19.96 7.54 10.28
C GLU A 99 19.98 7.25 11.79
N ARG A 100 18.87 6.75 12.33
CA ARG A 100 18.65 6.45 13.75
C ARG A 100 18.61 4.94 14.04
N GLY A 101 18.98 4.11 13.07
CA GLY A 101 18.94 2.64 13.20
C GLY A 101 17.52 2.06 13.22
N LEU A 102 16.54 2.79 12.68
CA LEU A 102 15.15 2.35 12.56
C LEU A 102 14.82 2.00 11.11
N ILE A 103 13.85 1.09 10.94
CA ILE A 103 13.24 0.71 9.65
C ILE A 103 11.80 1.20 9.64
#